data_AF-R7LYZ2-F1
#
_entry.id   AF-R7LYZ2-F1
#
_cell.length_a   1.000
_cell.length_b   1.000
_cell.length_c   1.000
_cell.angle_alpha   90.00
_cell.angle_beta   90.00
_cell.angle_gamma   90.00
#
_symmetry.space_group_name_H-M   'P 1'
#
loop_
_entity.id
_entity.type
_entity.pdbx_description
1 polymer ?
#
loop_
_entity_poly.entity_id
_entity_poly.type
_entity_poly.pdbx_seq_one_letter_code
_entity_poly.pdbx_strand_id
1 'polypeptide(L)'
;MATNFDFLKSVDKNLFDIITEAEKLYRDEYFEQCMGQTRRFGEHVCKQVLGKKRTIENTFDQMLATLKDKGNGSEQEKEFVNDLYFLKKHGNESVHSAKVKKDGMEALECLQRAFEVAINYAVYNKKAKTNILKLRYDTELLVTGQKTKKTLSEKYLEEKAKEKTFTKRKPPQTRKKRSNKQVYAMESATDKKGIPVYWILVAFSFIVAFIVVLAMIL
;
A
#
# COMPACT_ATOMS: atom_id res chain seq x y z
N MET A 1 -18.40 -10.89 11.03
CA MET A 1 -18.04 -10.52 9.65
C MET A 1 -16.65 -11.06 9.38
N ALA A 2 -16.37 -11.55 8.17
CA ALA A 2 -15.01 -11.98 7.83
C ALA A 2 -14.09 -10.76 7.73
N THR A 3 -12.84 -10.90 8.15
CA THR A 3 -11.85 -9.81 8.21
C THR A 3 -10.49 -10.31 7.72
N ASN A 4 -9.69 -9.40 7.14
CA ASN A 4 -8.30 -9.71 6.78
C ASN A 4 -7.45 -10.08 8.01
N PHE A 5 -7.84 -9.58 9.19
CA PHE A 5 -7.08 -9.70 10.43
C PHE A 5 -7.49 -10.91 11.29
N ASP A 6 -8.23 -11.87 10.75
CA ASP A 6 -8.71 -13.06 11.49
C ASP A 6 -7.58 -13.78 12.25
N PHE A 7 -6.38 -13.83 11.69
CA PHE A 7 -5.20 -14.46 12.31
C PHE A 7 -4.80 -13.78 13.63
N LEU A 8 -5.11 -12.50 13.78
CA LEU A 8 -4.74 -11.71 14.96
C LEU A 8 -5.63 -12.04 16.15
N LYS A 9 -6.84 -12.59 15.93
CA LYS A 9 -7.80 -12.93 16.99
C LYS A 9 -7.23 -13.87 18.05
N SER A 10 -6.39 -14.84 17.64
CA SER A 10 -5.70 -15.76 18.55
C SER A 10 -4.37 -15.23 19.08
N VAL A 11 -3.83 -14.17 18.48
CA VAL A 11 -2.52 -13.61 18.81
C VAL A 11 -2.66 -12.48 19.85
N ASP A 12 -3.56 -11.54 19.58
CA ASP A 12 -3.83 -10.38 20.43
C ASP A 12 -5.25 -9.87 20.17
N LYS A 13 -6.18 -10.21 21.08
CA LYS A 13 -7.59 -9.85 20.94
C LYS A 13 -7.82 -8.33 20.92
N ASN A 14 -7.05 -7.57 21.70
CA ASN A 14 -7.23 -6.11 21.76
C ASN A 14 -6.84 -5.48 20.42
N LEU A 15 -5.69 -5.87 19.87
CA LEU A 15 -5.27 -5.39 18.56
C LEU A 15 -6.23 -5.85 17.45
N PHE A 16 -6.75 -7.08 17.53
CA PHE A 16 -7.78 -7.59 16.63
C PHE A 16 -9.05 -6.73 16.67
N ASP A 17 -9.55 -6.40 17.86
CA ASP A 17 -10.76 -5.60 18.02
C ASP A 17 -10.58 -4.17 17.44
N ILE A 18 -9.42 -3.53 17.70
CA ILE A 18 -9.11 -2.19 17.15
C ILE A 18 -9.07 -2.21 15.61
N ILE A 19 -8.36 -3.16 15.01
CA ILE A 19 -8.16 -3.16 13.56
C ILE A 19 -9.41 -3.64 12.80
N THR A 20 -10.22 -4.50 13.41
CA THR A 20 -11.52 -4.90 12.84
C THR A 20 -12.50 -3.72 12.82
N GLU A 21 -12.45 -2.85 13.83
CA GLU A 21 -13.23 -1.61 13.82
C GLU A 21 -12.73 -0.66 12.71
N ALA A 22 -11.42 -0.58 12.46
CA ALA A 22 -10.89 0.19 11.34
C ALA A 22 -11.43 -0.30 9.98
N GLU A 23 -11.44 -1.61 9.73
CA GLU A 23 -12.04 -2.17 8.51
C GLU A 23 -13.54 -1.87 8.40
N LYS A 24 -14.26 -1.85 9.52
CA LYS A 24 -15.68 -1.50 9.54
C LYS A 24 -15.89 -0.04 9.18
N LEU A 25 -15.14 0.87 9.79
CA LEU A 25 -15.18 2.30 9.47
C LEU A 25 -14.86 2.56 8.00
N TYR A 26 -13.91 1.81 7.42
CA TYR A 26 -13.63 1.90 5.99
C TYR A 26 -14.83 1.50 5.13
N ARG A 27 -15.48 0.37 5.43
CA ARG A 27 -16.67 -0.10 4.69
C ARG A 27 -17.84 0.87 4.78
N ASP A 28 -17.96 1.52 5.93
CA ASP A 28 -19.00 2.52 6.20
C ASP A 28 -18.59 3.92 5.67
N GLU A 29 -17.50 4.01 4.89
CA GLU A 29 -16.95 5.24 4.28
C GLU A 29 -16.49 6.33 5.28
N TYR A 30 -16.30 5.94 6.55
CA TYR A 30 -15.70 6.76 7.61
C TYR A 30 -14.16 6.71 7.52
N PHE A 31 -13.62 7.18 6.39
CA PHE A 31 -12.19 7.04 6.05
C PHE A 31 -11.25 7.73 7.06
N GLU A 32 -11.59 8.91 7.57
CA GLU A 32 -10.77 9.62 8.56
C GLU A 32 -10.71 8.84 9.88
N GLN A 33 -11.84 8.30 10.32
CA GLN A 33 -11.92 7.48 11.53
C GLN A 33 -11.18 6.15 11.34
N CYS A 34 -11.24 5.55 10.14
CA CYS A 34 -10.44 4.39 9.78
C CYS A 34 -8.94 4.67 9.97
N MET A 35 -8.42 5.77 9.40
CA MET A 35 -7.03 6.19 9.58
C MET A 35 -6.67 6.49 11.05
N GLY A 36 -7.59 7.11 11.80
CA GLY A 36 -7.44 7.29 13.25
C GLY A 36 -7.31 5.97 14.01
N GLN A 37 -8.11 4.95 13.66
CA GLN A 37 -8.02 3.62 14.28
C GLN A 37 -6.76 2.86 13.88
N THR A 38 -6.30 2.95 12.62
CA THR A 38 -5.03 2.31 12.22
C THR A 38 -3.82 2.95 12.92
N ARG A 39 -3.84 4.27 13.17
CA ARG A 39 -2.87 4.93 14.05
C ARG A 39 -2.92 4.38 15.47
N ARG A 40 -4.13 4.30 16.06
CA ARG A 40 -4.31 3.74 17.42
C ARG A 40 -3.78 2.31 17.49
N PHE A 41 -4.06 1.50 16.47
CA PHE A 41 -3.52 0.14 16.32
C PHE A 41 -1.99 0.15 16.31
N GLY A 42 -1.35 0.95 15.45
CA GLY A 42 0.11 1.07 15.37
C GLY A 42 0.74 1.51 16.69
N GLU A 43 0.10 2.44 17.41
CA GLU A 43 0.56 2.87 18.73
C GLU A 43 0.54 1.72 19.75
N HIS A 44 -0.50 0.89 19.75
CA HIS A 44 -0.59 -0.27 20.64
C HIS A 44 0.41 -1.37 20.26
N VAL A 45 0.60 -1.63 18.96
CA VAL A 45 1.64 -2.54 18.48
C VAL A 45 3.01 -2.07 18.97
N CYS A 46 3.33 -0.78 18.81
CA CYS A 46 4.61 -0.22 19.24
C CYS A 46 4.82 -0.38 20.76
N LYS A 47 3.78 -0.12 21.57
CA LYS A 47 3.80 -0.39 23.02
C LYS A 47 4.11 -1.85 23.35
N GLN A 48 3.48 -2.79 22.64
CA GLN A 48 3.67 -4.22 22.85
C GLN A 48 5.07 -4.68 22.45
N VAL A 49 5.61 -4.17 21.33
CA VAL A 49 6.95 -4.54 20.85
C VAL A 49 8.03 -4.01 21.77
N LEU A 50 7.91 -2.77 22.24
CA LEU A 50 8.84 -2.22 23.23
C LEU A 50 8.74 -2.96 24.57
N GLY A 51 7.52 -3.31 25.02
CA GLY A 51 7.29 -4.07 26.24
C GLY A 51 8.03 -3.45 27.44
N LYS A 52 8.88 -4.26 28.09
CA LYS A 52 9.71 -3.82 29.24
C LYS A 52 10.89 -2.91 28.87
N LYS A 53 11.24 -2.80 27.58
CA LYS A 53 12.28 -1.87 27.09
C LYS A 53 11.78 -0.45 26.95
N ARG A 54 10.47 -0.22 27.16
CA ARG A 54 9.90 1.10 27.32
C ARG A 54 10.47 1.74 28.60
N THR A 55 10.98 2.94 28.46
CA THR A 55 11.56 3.72 29.55
C THR A 55 10.55 4.79 29.95
N ILE A 56 10.61 5.96 29.34
CA ILE A 56 9.82 7.15 29.65
C ILE A 56 8.90 7.58 28.51
N GLU A 57 8.84 6.81 27.41
CA GLU A 57 8.15 7.23 26.19
C GLU A 57 6.64 7.32 26.43
N ASN A 58 6.08 8.52 26.31
CA ASN A 58 4.66 8.81 26.53
C ASN A 58 3.89 9.05 25.22
N THR A 59 4.60 9.32 24.13
CA THR A 59 3.99 9.59 22.82
C THR A 59 4.33 8.50 21.81
N PHE A 60 3.49 8.37 20.77
CA PHE A 60 3.76 7.45 19.68
C PHE A 60 5.10 7.75 18.98
N ASP A 61 5.43 9.04 18.83
CA ASP A 61 6.69 9.48 18.22
C ASP A 61 7.93 9.01 19.00
N GLN A 62 7.93 9.21 20.33
CA GLN A 62 9.03 8.77 21.19
C GLN A 62 9.21 7.25 21.13
N MET A 63 8.10 6.50 21.13
CA MET A 63 8.18 5.05 21.00
C MET A 63 8.78 4.61 19.66
N LEU A 64 8.46 5.29 18.56
CA LEU A 64 9.05 4.98 17.25
C LEU A 64 10.54 5.32 17.16
N ALA A 65 10.96 6.42 17.78
CA ALA A 65 12.39 6.75 17.91
C ALA A 65 13.13 5.66 18.69
N THR A 66 12.62 5.27 19.85
CA THR A 66 13.21 4.17 20.65
C THR A 66 13.23 2.84 19.89
N LEU A 67 12.17 2.52 19.14
CA LEU A 67 12.10 1.30 18.34
C LEU A 67 13.20 1.28 17.27
N LYS A 68 13.42 2.43 16.61
CA LYS A 68 14.45 2.60 15.59
C LYS A 68 15.86 2.50 16.19
N ASP A 69 16.09 3.14 17.34
CA ASP A 69 17.41 3.18 17.98
C ASP A 69 17.82 1.85 18.60
N LYS A 70 16.85 1.07 19.11
CA LYS A 70 17.09 -0.25 19.74
C LYS A 70 16.98 -1.42 18.76
N GLY A 71 16.69 -1.17 17.50
CA GLY A 71 16.62 -2.20 16.45
C GLY A 71 18.00 -2.72 16.08
N ASN A 72 18.03 -3.88 15.43
CA ASN A 72 19.25 -4.46 14.85
C ASN A 72 19.52 -3.91 13.42
N GLY A 73 18.56 -3.17 12.86
CA GLY A 73 18.68 -2.50 11.56
C GLY A 73 18.46 -3.41 10.36
N SER A 74 17.81 -4.57 10.57
CA SER A 74 17.42 -5.46 9.48
C SER A 74 16.44 -4.77 8.52
N GLU A 75 16.35 -5.24 7.29
CA GLU A 75 15.43 -4.68 6.31
C GLU A 75 13.97 -4.82 6.78
N GLN A 76 13.61 -5.97 7.35
CA GLN A 76 12.29 -6.22 7.91
C GLN A 76 11.97 -5.27 9.08
N GLU A 77 12.93 -4.99 9.96
CA GLU A 77 12.73 -4.03 11.04
C GLU A 77 12.55 -2.60 10.51
N LYS A 78 13.29 -2.22 9.47
CA LYS A 78 13.15 -0.90 8.82
C LYS A 78 11.79 -0.75 8.16
N GLU A 79 11.32 -1.75 7.43
CA GLU A 79 9.98 -1.77 6.82
C GLU A 79 8.90 -1.66 7.90
N PHE A 80 8.99 -2.46 8.96
CA PHE A 80 8.06 -2.43 10.08
C PHE A 80 7.99 -1.04 10.75
N VAL A 81 9.15 -0.41 11.00
CA VAL A 81 9.23 0.94 11.57
C VAL A 81 8.64 1.97 10.59
N ASN A 82 8.94 1.87 9.30
CA ASN A 82 8.44 2.77 8.26
C ASN A 82 6.92 2.71 8.15
N ASP A 83 6.33 1.52 8.19
CA ASP A 83 4.88 1.36 8.19
C ASP A 83 4.23 1.99 9.42
N LEU A 84 4.82 1.83 10.60
CA LEU A 84 4.33 2.50 11.80
C LEU A 84 4.41 4.03 11.71
N TYR A 85 5.48 4.58 11.12
CA TYR A 85 5.57 6.02 10.84
C TYR A 85 4.50 6.49 9.86
N PHE A 86 4.21 5.69 8.83
CA PHE A 86 3.15 5.96 7.88
C PHE A 86 1.79 6.05 8.58
N LEU A 87 1.44 5.05 9.39
CA LEU A 87 0.19 5.02 10.16
C LEU A 87 0.09 6.22 11.11
N LYS A 88 1.20 6.57 11.79
CA LYS A 88 1.25 7.76 12.65
C LYS A 88 0.94 9.03 11.86
N LYS A 89 1.60 9.22 10.72
CA LYS A 89 1.47 10.43 9.89
C LYS A 89 0.03 10.61 9.42
N HIS A 90 -0.51 9.63 8.69
CA HIS A 90 -1.84 9.73 8.10
C HIS A 90 -2.94 9.76 9.17
N GLY A 91 -2.81 9.00 10.26
CA GLY A 91 -3.78 9.08 11.35
C GLY A 91 -3.76 10.42 12.08
N ASN A 92 -2.59 11.03 12.29
CA ASN A 92 -2.53 12.38 12.87
C ASN A 92 -3.15 13.41 11.94
N GLU A 93 -2.86 13.34 10.64
CA GLU A 93 -3.44 14.23 9.63
C GLU A 93 -4.97 14.07 9.57
N SER A 94 -5.49 12.84 9.63
CA SER A 94 -6.93 12.57 9.57
C SER A 94 -7.72 13.17 10.75
N VAL A 95 -7.12 13.22 11.94
CA VAL A 95 -7.78 13.69 13.17
C VAL A 95 -7.62 15.19 13.37
N HIS A 96 -6.51 15.78 12.91
CA HIS A 96 -6.17 17.18 13.16
C HIS A 96 -6.26 18.07 11.93
N SER A 97 -6.63 17.55 10.76
CA SER A 97 -6.82 18.37 9.57
C SER A 97 -8.02 19.31 9.74
N ALA A 98 -7.85 20.56 9.30
CA ALA A 98 -8.93 21.54 9.29
C ALA A 98 -10.00 21.27 8.21
N LYS A 99 -9.73 20.33 7.29
CA LYS A 99 -10.62 19.97 6.18
C LYS A 99 -10.73 18.46 6.08
N VAL A 100 -11.96 17.95 6.11
CA VAL A 100 -12.27 16.54 5.86
C VAL A 100 -11.98 16.24 4.39
N LYS A 101 -11.04 15.32 4.12
CA LYS A 101 -10.63 14.96 2.76
C LYS A 101 -11.42 13.78 2.20
N LYS A 102 -11.94 12.90 3.08
CA LYS A 102 -12.61 11.63 2.69
C LYS A 102 -11.75 10.80 1.72
N ASP A 103 -10.46 10.68 2.04
CA ASP A 103 -9.52 9.97 1.16
C ASP A 103 -9.59 8.45 1.37
N GLY A 104 -10.39 7.78 0.54
CA GLY A 104 -10.52 6.33 0.56
C GLY A 104 -9.23 5.61 0.12
N MET A 105 -8.38 6.22 -0.71
CA MET A 105 -7.15 5.58 -1.16
C MET A 105 -6.09 5.59 -0.06
N GLU A 106 -5.92 6.71 0.63
CA GLU A 106 -5.03 6.79 1.79
C GLU A 106 -5.51 5.90 2.94
N ALA A 107 -6.83 5.85 3.19
CA ALA A 107 -7.39 4.97 4.21
C ALA A 107 -7.17 3.47 3.87
N LEU A 108 -7.24 3.11 2.59
CA LEU A 108 -6.94 1.75 2.13
C LEU A 108 -5.46 1.41 2.32
N GLU A 109 -4.55 2.32 1.96
CA GLU A 109 -3.11 2.12 2.17
C GLU A 109 -2.79 1.98 3.66
N CYS A 110 -3.45 2.75 4.53
CA CYS A 110 -3.33 2.60 5.98
C CYS A 110 -3.74 1.20 6.45
N LEU A 111 -4.81 0.62 5.93
CA LEU A 111 -5.22 -0.75 6.29
C LEU A 111 -4.23 -1.79 5.79
N GLN A 112 -3.72 -1.64 4.56
CA GLN A 112 -2.72 -2.54 3.98
C GLN A 112 -1.42 -2.53 4.77
N ARG A 113 -0.92 -1.35 5.14
CA ARG A 113 0.29 -1.25 5.98
C ARG A 113 0.05 -1.74 7.41
N ALA A 114 -1.13 -1.48 7.98
CA ALA A 114 -1.50 -2.05 9.27
C ALA A 114 -1.53 -3.58 9.25
N PHE A 115 -1.89 -4.18 8.11
CA PHE A 115 -1.82 -5.63 7.88
C PHE A 115 -0.39 -6.16 7.87
N GLU A 116 0.53 -5.51 7.17
CA GLU A 116 1.95 -5.89 7.20
C GLU A 116 2.55 -5.72 8.60
N VAL A 117 2.19 -4.65 9.32
CA VAL A 117 2.55 -4.45 10.73
C VAL A 117 2.00 -5.58 11.61
N ALA A 118 0.74 -6.01 11.40
CA ALA A 118 0.12 -7.09 12.14
C ALA A 118 0.81 -8.45 11.91
N ILE A 119 1.19 -8.74 10.67
CA ILE A 119 1.94 -9.96 10.33
C ILE A 119 3.30 -9.95 11.02
N ASN A 120 4.06 -8.87 10.86
CA ASN A 120 5.38 -8.73 11.47
C ASN A 120 5.32 -8.86 13.00
N TYR A 121 4.35 -8.19 13.63
CA TYR A 121 4.07 -8.31 15.06
C TYR A 121 3.77 -9.75 15.47
N ALA A 122 2.84 -10.41 14.77
CA ALA A 122 2.42 -11.76 15.12
C ALA A 122 3.58 -12.76 15.03
N VAL A 123 4.37 -12.72 13.95
CA VAL A 123 5.47 -13.67 13.75
C VAL A 123 6.67 -13.35 14.63
N TYR A 124 7.18 -12.12 14.58
CA TYR A 124 8.48 -11.80 15.18
C TYR A 124 8.39 -11.39 16.65
N ASN A 125 7.27 -10.81 17.10
CA ASN A 125 7.07 -10.48 18.50
C ASN A 125 6.36 -11.59 19.26
N LYS A 126 5.26 -12.12 18.72
CA LYS A 126 4.42 -13.13 19.40
C LYS A 126 4.73 -14.58 19.02
N LYS A 127 5.70 -14.83 18.12
CA LYS A 127 6.13 -16.17 17.69
C LYS A 127 4.98 -17.01 17.13
N ALA A 128 4.03 -16.36 16.45
CA ALA A 128 2.97 -17.05 15.72
C ALA A 128 3.56 -17.91 14.59
N LYS A 129 2.73 -18.84 14.09
CA LYS A 129 3.13 -19.74 13.00
C LYS A 129 3.50 -18.92 11.75
N THR A 130 4.64 -19.24 11.14
CA THR A 130 5.20 -18.50 9.99
C THR A 130 4.37 -18.62 8.71
N ASN A 131 3.38 -19.53 8.67
CA ASN A 131 2.47 -19.66 7.54
C ASN A 131 1.64 -18.39 7.29
N ILE A 132 1.48 -17.51 8.30
CA ILE A 132 0.78 -16.23 8.14
C ILE A 132 1.54 -15.22 7.27
N LEU A 133 2.87 -15.38 7.09
CA LEU A 133 3.67 -14.53 6.16
C LEU A 133 3.21 -14.63 4.71
N LYS A 134 2.46 -15.69 4.36
CA LYS A 134 1.94 -15.90 3.00
C LYS A 134 0.62 -15.16 2.76
N LEU A 135 -0.01 -14.64 3.82
CA LEU A 135 -1.25 -13.92 3.70
C LEU A 135 -1.00 -12.60 2.97
N ARG A 136 -2.01 -12.16 2.23
CA ARG A 136 -2.02 -10.87 1.54
C ARG A 136 -3.32 -10.18 1.90
N TYR A 137 -3.27 -8.85 1.94
CA TYR A 137 -4.47 -8.06 2.18
C TYR A 137 -5.44 -8.24 1.01
N ASP A 138 -6.65 -8.73 1.31
CA ASP A 138 -7.72 -8.96 0.33
C ASP A 138 -8.68 -7.76 0.35
N THR A 139 -8.57 -6.93 -0.68
CA THR A 139 -9.43 -5.75 -0.87
C THR A 139 -10.85 -6.16 -1.29
N GLU A 140 -11.02 -7.28 -1.97
CA GLU A 140 -12.36 -7.79 -2.29
C GLU A 140 -13.06 -8.26 -1.01
N LEU A 141 -12.35 -8.94 -0.11
CA LEU A 141 -12.86 -9.29 1.22
C LEU A 141 -13.25 -8.04 2.00
N LEU A 142 -12.42 -7.00 1.98
CA LEU A 142 -12.71 -5.74 2.67
C LEU A 142 -14.03 -5.14 2.20
N VAL A 143 -14.26 -5.06 0.88
CA VAL A 143 -15.43 -4.39 0.30
C VAL A 143 -16.68 -5.27 0.33
N THR A 144 -16.54 -6.57 0.06
CA THR A 144 -17.69 -7.49 -0.09
C THR A 144 -18.05 -8.22 1.21
N GLY A 145 -17.14 -8.27 2.18
CA GLY A 145 -17.29 -9.06 3.40
C GLY A 145 -17.22 -10.58 3.17
N GLN A 146 -16.90 -11.04 1.95
CA GLN A 146 -16.85 -12.45 1.58
C GLN A 146 -15.42 -12.87 1.22
N LYS A 147 -14.94 -13.97 1.79
CA LYS A 147 -13.66 -14.55 1.40
C LYS A 147 -13.79 -15.15 0.00
N THR A 148 -12.98 -14.65 -0.92
CA THR A 148 -12.93 -15.19 -2.27
C THR A 148 -12.31 -16.58 -2.25
N LYS A 149 -12.90 -17.53 -2.98
CA LYS A 149 -12.37 -18.90 -3.08
C LYS A 149 -11.24 -19.03 -4.11
N LYS A 150 -11.07 -18.03 -4.97
CA LYS A 150 -10.15 -18.04 -6.11
C LYS A 150 -9.23 -16.84 -6.04
N THR A 151 -7.95 -17.07 -6.22
CA THR A 151 -6.92 -16.03 -6.35
C THR A 151 -7.13 -15.21 -7.63
N LEU A 152 -6.61 -13.99 -7.66
CA LEU A 152 -6.64 -13.15 -8.86
C LEU A 152 -5.97 -13.83 -10.06
N SER A 153 -4.87 -14.56 -9.83
CA SER A 153 -4.19 -15.37 -10.84
C SER A 153 -5.09 -16.47 -11.41
N GLU A 154 -5.84 -17.17 -10.57
CA GLU A 154 -6.80 -18.19 -11.02
C GLU A 154 -7.94 -17.57 -11.81
N LYS A 155 -8.47 -16.42 -11.36
CA LYS A 155 -9.48 -15.66 -12.10
C LYS A 155 -8.97 -15.25 -13.49
N TYR A 156 -7.75 -14.72 -13.57
CA TYR A 156 -7.12 -14.34 -14.83
C TYR A 156 -6.89 -15.54 -15.76
N LEU A 157 -6.40 -16.67 -15.24
CA LEU A 157 -6.21 -17.90 -16.02
C LEU A 157 -7.54 -18.45 -16.54
N GLU A 158 -8.60 -18.40 -15.73
CA GLU A 158 -9.95 -18.79 -16.15
C GLU A 158 -10.53 -17.87 -17.21
N GLU A 159 -10.39 -16.55 -17.08
CA GLU A 159 -10.84 -15.60 -18.10
C GLU A 159 -10.08 -15.78 -19.42
N LYS A 160 -8.76 -15.94 -19.36
CA LYS A 160 -7.93 -16.25 -20.53
C LYS A 160 -8.29 -17.60 -21.17
N ALA A 161 -8.71 -18.59 -20.38
CA ALA A 161 -9.20 -19.86 -20.89
C ALA A 161 -10.59 -19.74 -21.54
N LYS A 162 -11.49 -18.92 -20.96
CA LYS A 162 -12.82 -18.62 -21.52
C LYS A 162 -12.70 -17.88 -22.85
N GLU A 163 -11.79 -16.91 -22.99
CA GLU A 163 -11.52 -16.24 -24.27
C GLU A 163 -11.10 -17.21 -25.38
N LYS A 164 -10.29 -18.23 -25.06
CA LYS A 164 -9.86 -19.26 -26.03
C LYS A 164 -10.99 -20.19 -26.48
N THR A 165 -12.09 -20.30 -25.73
CA THR A 165 -13.27 -21.09 -26.11
C THR A 165 -14.27 -20.34 -27.01
N PHE A 166 -14.22 -19.00 -27.07
CA PHE A 166 -15.10 -18.21 -27.94
C PHE A 166 -14.66 -18.18 -29.43
N THR A 167 -13.41 -18.56 -29.75
CA THR A 167 -12.88 -18.56 -31.12
C THR A 167 -13.11 -19.86 -31.90
N LYS A 168 -13.77 -20.87 -31.32
CA LYS A 168 -14.14 -22.13 -32.01
C LYS A 168 -15.60 -22.17 -32.50
N ARG A 169 -16.12 -21.09 -33.07
CA ARG A 169 -17.37 -21.15 -33.86
C ARG A 169 -17.01 -21.21 -35.35
N LYS A 170 -17.52 -22.24 -36.05
CA LYS A 170 -17.38 -22.44 -37.50
C LYS A 170 -17.67 -21.12 -38.25
N PRO A 171 -16.90 -20.76 -39.29
CA PRO A 171 -17.12 -19.52 -40.02
C PRO A 171 -18.46 -19.61 -40.77
N PRO A 172 -19.41 -18.67 -40.57
CA PRO A 172 -20.51 -18.51 -41.50
C PRO A 172 -19.98 -17.85 -42.77
N GLN A 173 -20.44 -18.35 -43.91
CA GLN A 173 -20.13 -17.81 -45.23
C GLN A 173 -20.42 -16.31 -45.31
N THR A 174 -19.51 -15.65 -46.01
CA THR A 174 -19.42 -14.22 -46.32
C THR A 174 -20.74 -13.55 -46.71
N ARG A 175 -21.07 -12.45 -46.04
CA ARG A 175 -21.62 -11.24 -46.67
C ARG A 175 -20.90 -10.02 -46.13
N LYS A 176 -20.16 -9.32 -47.00
CA LYS A 176 -19.54 -8.02 -46.70
C LYS A 176 -20.63 -7.01 -46.34
N LYS A 177 -20.72 -6.63 -45.07
CA LYS A 177 -21.31 -5.35 -44.64
C LYS A 177 -20.18 -4.52 -44.04
N ARG A 178 -19.99 -3.32 -44.60
CA ARG A 178 -19.08 -2.29 -44.07
C ARG A 178 -19.55 -1.94 -42.65
N SER A 179 -18.82 -2.38 -41.63
CA SER A 179 -18.94 -1.83 -40.28
C SER A 179 -17.76 -0.88 -40.07
N ASN A 180 -18.05 0.38 -39.77
CA ASN A 180 -17.05 1.30 -39.22
C ASN A 180 -16.56 0.72 -37.89
N LYS A 181 -15.40 0.06 -37.90
CA LYS A 181 -14.66 -0.24 -36.68
C LYS A 181 -14.17 1.09 -36.13
N GLN A 182 -14.63 1.46 -34.93
CA GLN A 182 -13.82 2.29 -34.06
C GLN A 182 -12.55 1.51 -33.75
N VAL A 183 -11.49 1.82 -34.47
CA VAL A 183 -10.14 1.38 -34.17
C VAL A 183 -9.67 2.31 -33.07
N TYR A 184 -9.61 1.83 -31.83
CA TYR A 184 -8.68 2.42 -30.87
C TYR A 184 -7.29 2.02 -31.34
N ALA A 185 -6.74 2.80 -32.27
CA ALA A 185 -5.33 2.76 -32.56
C ALA A 185 -4.65 3.33 -31.31
N MET A 186 -4.03 2.47 -30.50
CA MET A 186 -2.91 2.93 -29.70
C MET A 186 -1.83 3.29 -30.71
N GLU A 187 -1.69 4.59 -31.01
CA GLU A 187 -0.43 5.08 -31.56
C GLU A 187 0.63 4.74 -30.51
N SER A 188 1.48 3.75 -30.81
CA SER A 188 2.77 3.64 -30.15
C SER A 188 3.46 4.97 -30.40
N ALA A 189 3.72 5.73 -29.33
CA ALA A 189 4.44 7.00 -29.41
C ALA A 189 5.69 6.76 -30.26
N THR A 190 5.71 7.37 -31.43
CA THR A 190 6.88 7.35 -32.30
C THR A 190 8.03 7.96 -31.51
N ASP A 191 9.16 7.25 -31.46
CA ASP A 191 10.40 7.78 -30.88
C ASP A 191 10.69 9.12 -31.57
N LYS A 192 10.42 10.21 -30.85
CA LYS A 192 10.79 11.55 -31.30
C LYS A 192 12.31 11.57 -31.34
N LYS A 193 12.88 11.48 -32.54
CA LYS A 193 14.29 11.77 -32.80
C LYS A 193 14.56 13.24 -32.45
N GLY A 194 14.91 13.47 -31.20
CA GLY A 194 15.26 14.77 -30.66
C GLY A 194 15.94 14.57 -29.31
N ILE A 195 16.97 15.37 -29.03
CA ILE A 195 17.65 15.35 -27.74
C ILE A 195 16.61 15.73 -26.68
N PRO A 196 16.38 14.90 -25.63
CA PRO A 196 15.38 15.22 -24.61
C PRO A 196 15.68 16.57 -23.97
N VAL A 197 14.64 17.36 -23.68
CA VAL A 197 14.76 18.71 -23.10
C VAL A 197 15.65 18.72 -21.85
N TYR A 198 15.63 17.63 -21.06
CA TYR A 198 16.54 17.41 -19.94
C TYR A 198 18.02 17.54 -20.32
N TRP A 199 18.46 16.94 -21.42
CA TRP A 199 19.86 17.00 -21.87
C TRP A 199 20.26 18.39 -22.39
N ILE A 200 19.31 19.14 -22.95
CA ILE A 200 19.53 20.54 -23.32
C ILE A 200 19.76 21.40 -22.07
N LEU A 201 18.95 21.20 -21.02
CA LEU A 201 19.10 21.92 -19.75
C LEU A 201 20.41 21.57 -19.03
N VAL A 202 20.82 20.31 -19.04
CA VAL A 202 22.10 19.86 -18.47
C VAL A 202 23.28 20.51 -19.19
N ALA A 203 23.26 20.56 -20.52
CA ALA A 203 24.30 21.22 -21.30
C ALA A 203 24.39 22.72 -20.99
N PHE A 204 23.25 23.41 -20.88
CA PHE A 204 23.22 24.84 -20.52
C PHE A 204 23.79 25.10 -19.12
N SER A 205 23.45 24.27 -18.12
CA SER A 205 24.00 24.37 -16.77
C SER A 205 25.53 24.23 -16.75
N PHE A 206 26.08 23.34 -17.58
CA PHE A 206 27.53 23.14 -17.68
C PHE A 206 28.24 24.36 -18.27
N ILE A 207 27.65 24.98 -19.30
CA ILE A 207 28.21 26.18 -19.94
C ILE A 207 28.22 27.35 -18.96
N VAL A 208 27.13 27.57 -18.22
CA VAL A 208 27.06 28.63 -17.21
C VAL A 208 28.12 28.42 -16.12
N ALA A 209 28.26 27.19 -15.60
CA ALA A 209 29.29 26.88 -14.61
C ALA A 209 30.71 27.15 -15.15
N PHE A 210 30.96 26.81 -16.42
CA PHE A 210 32.26 27.03 -17.06
C PHE A 210 32.58 28.52 -17.23
N ILE A 211 31.61 29.35 -17.61
CA ILE A 211 31.77 30.81 -17.70
C ILE A 211 32.07 31.41 -16.32
N VAL A 212 31.38 30.96 -15.27
CA VAL A 212 31.62 31.43 -13.90
C VAL A 212 33.03 31.08 -13.43
N VAL A 213 33.51 29.87 -13.73
CA VAL A 213 34.89 29.46 -13.40
C VAL A 213 35.92 30.27 -14.17
N LEU A 214 35.70 30.50 -15.48
CA LEU A 214 36.59 31.35 -16.29
C LEU A 214 36.63 32.80 -15.79
N ALA A 215 35.49 33.36 -15.37
CA ALA A 215 35.41 34.70 -14.81
C ALA A 215 36.06 34.82 -13.42
N MET A 216 36.29 33.71 -12.72
CA MET A 216 37.07 33.69 -11.47
C MET A 216 38.57 33.50 -11.69
N ILE A 217 38.99 33.07 -12.88
CA ILE A 217 40.41 32.82 -13.23
C ILE A 217 41.03 34.03 -13.97
N LEU A 218 40.22 34.85 -14.63
CA LEU A 218 40.58 36.17 -15.20
C LEU A 218 40.52 37.28 -14.14
#